data_AF-A0A1I6LK32-F1
#
_entry.id   AF-A0A1I6LK32-F1
#
_cell.length_a   1.000
_cell.length_b   1.000
_cell.length_c   1.000
_cell.angle_alpha   90.00
_cell.angle_beta   90.00
_cell.angle_gamma   90.00
#
_symmetry.space_group_name_H-M   'P 1'
#
loop_
_entity.id
_entity.type
_entity.pdbx_description
1 polymer ?
#
loop_
_entity_poly.entity_id
_entity_poly.type
_entity_poly.pdbx_seq_one_letter_code
_entity_poly.pdbx_strand_id
1 'polypeptide(L)'
;MTPQLILIAGPYRSGTDGDPDKIARNLQALERAALTVYQRGHVPVIGEWLALPLAREAGSTTPGDAISEAFLYPVAHRLLRRCDAVWRIEGASKGADEDVRVATELGLPVYRALDELPA
;
A
#
# COMPACT_ATOMS: atom_id res chain seq x y z
N MET A 1 9.72 -9.97 19.63
CA MET A 1 10.14 -8.65 19.13
C MET A 1 9.07 -7.62 19.43
N THR A 2 9.35 -6.32 19.27
CA THR A 2 8.31 -5.28 19.29
C THR A 2 7.51 -5.33 17.98
N PRO A 3 6.16 -5.36 18.01
CA PRO A 3 5.33 -5.29 16.81
C PRO A 3 5.63 -4.04 15.98
N GLN A 4 5.74 -4.19 14.66
CA GLN A 4 5.96 -3.11 13.70
C GLN A 4 4.65 -2.73 12.98
N LEU A 5 4.51 -1.47 12.59
CA LEU A 5 3.56 -1.00 11.60
C LEU A 5 4.19 -1.12 10.20
N ILE A 6 3.70 -2.05 9.38
CA ILE A 6 4.30 -2.37 8.07
C ILE A 6 3.33 -1.96 6.96
N LEU A 7 3.76 -1.03 6.11
CA LEU A 7 3.03 -0.68 4.89
C LEU A 7 3.26 -1.74 3.81
N ILE A 8 2.19 -2.25 3.23
CA ILE A 8 2.25 -3.16 2.09
C ILE A 8 2.10 -2.34 0.81
N ALA A 9 3.16 -2.31 0.00
CA ALA A 9 3.23 -1.59 -1.25
C ALA A 9 3.18 -2.56 -2.43
N GLY A 10 2.22 -2.39 -3.34
CA GLY A 10 2.05 -3.25 -4.52
C GLY A 10 1.18 -2.63 -5.61
N PRO A 11 0.86 -3.37 -6.68
CA PRO A 11 -0.07 -2.88 -7.70
C PRO A 11 -1.47 -2.73 -7.10
N TYR A 12 -2.07 -1.56 -7.28
CA TYR A 12 -3.51 -1.33 -7.10
C TYR A 12 -4.17 -1.08 -8.46
N ARG A 13 -3.82 0.03 -9.13
CA ARG A 13 -4.30 0.36 -10.49
C ARG A 13 -3.32 0.07 -11.62
N SER A 14 -2.05 -0.20 -11.29
CA SER A 14 -1.05 -0.48 -12.32
C SER A 14 -1.36 -1.82 -13.01
N GLY A 15 -1.26 -1.85 -14.34
CA GLY A 15 -1.55 -3.05 -15.15
C GLY A 15 -3.04 -3.40 -15.27
N THR A 16 -3.96 -2.53 -14.83
CA THR A 16 -5.40 -2.82 -14.90
C THR A 16 -6.09 -2.20 -16.10
N ASP A 17 -5.52 -1.17 -16.72
CA ASP A 17 -6.16 -0.36 -17.77
C ASP A 17 -7.55 0.19 -17.35
N GLY A 18 -7.74 0.40 -16.04
CA GLY A 18 -9.01 0.85 -15.47
C GLY A 18 -10.06 -0.25 -15.27
N ASP A 19 -9.75 -1.51 -15.58
CA ASP A 19 -10.64 -2.66 -15.35
C ASP A 19 -10.93 -2.85 -13.85
N PRO A 20 -12.20 -2.72 -13.41
CA PRO A 20 -12.56 -2.84 -12.00
C PRO A 20 -12.24 -4.20 -11.39
N ASP A 21 -12.35 -5.29 -12.15
CA ASP A 21 -12.09 -6.65 -11.65
C ASP A 21 -10.59 -6.91 -11.48
N LYS A 22 -9.76 -6.31 -12.34
CA LYS A 22 -8.30 -6.33 -12.13
C LYS A 22 -7.91 -5.48 -10.93
N ILE A 23 -8.53 -4.30 -10.74
CA ILE A 23 -8.31 -3.45 -9.57
C ILE A 23 -8.70 -4.19 -8.28
N ALA A 24 -9.84 -4.88 -8.26
CA ALA A 24 -10.28 -5.66 -7.11
C ALA A 24 -9.34 -6.85 -6.81
N ARG A 25 -8.81 -7.52 -7.84
CA ARG A 25 -7.81 -8.60 -7.66
C ARG A 25 -6.49 -8.08 -7.09
N ASN A 26 -6.03 -6.94 -7.56
CA ASN A 26 -4.87 -6.23 -7.01
C ASN A 26 -5.10 -5.84 -5.54
N LEU A 27 -6.29 -5.27 -5.26
CA LEU A 27 -7.01 -5.22 -3.98
C LEU A 27 -6.65 -6.40 -3.06
N GLN A 28 -7.18 -7.54 -3.46
CA GLN A 28 -7.12 -8.78 -2.73
C GLN A 28 -5.68 -9.30 -2.54
N ALA A 29 -4.78 -9.04 -3.49
CA ALA A 29 -3.37 -9.43 -3.36
C ALA A 29 -2.68 -8.69 -2.21
N LEU A 30 -2.92 -7.38 -2.08
CA LEU A 30 -2.43 -6.56 -0.97
C LEU A 30 -3.01 -7.07 0.37
N GLU A 31 -4.29 -7.42 0.41
CA GLU A 31 -4.96 -7.94 1.61
C GLU A 31 -4.45 -9.32 2.04
N ARG A 32 -4.10 -10.19 1.10
CA ARG A 32 -3.44 -11.48 1.41
C ARG A 32 -2.05 -11.27 2.00
N ALA A 33 -1.32 -10.28 1.51
CA ALA A 33 -0.05 -9.87 2.11
C ALA A 33 -0.27 -9.29 3.52
N ALA A 34 -1.33 -8.51 3.74
CA ALA A 34 -1.68 -8.02 5.07
C ALA A 34 -1.89 -9.15 6.09
N LEU A 35 -2.59 -10.22 5.70
CA LEU A 35 -2.75 -11.41 6.55
C LEU A 35 -1.39 -12.01 6.94
N THR A 36 -0.45 -12.07 6.01
CA THR A 36 0.89 -12.62 6.23
C THR A 36 1.71 -11.80 7.23
N VAL A 37 1.60 -10.47 7.17
CA VAL A 37 2.21 -9.54 8.14
C VAL A 37 1.56 -9.72 9.52
N TYR A 38 0.22 -9.81 9.56
CA TYR A 38 -0.52 -10.03 10.81
C TYR A 38 -0.12 -11.35 11.49
N GLN A 39 0.02 -12.43 10.73
CA GLN A 39 0.45 -13.74 11.23
C GLN A 39 1.87 -13.74 11.80
N ARG A 40 2.72 -12.78 11.42
CA ARG A 40 4.05 -12.54 12.01
C ARG A 40 4.03 -11.63 13.26
N GLY A 41 2.85 -11.31 13.79
CA GLY A 41 2.72 -10.48 14.99
C GLY A 41 2.96 -8.99 14.74
N HIS A 42 2.74 -8.53 13.51
CA HIS A 42 2.87 -7.12 13.11
C HIS A 42 1.52 -6.51 12.74
N VAL A 43 1.48 -5.19 12.61
CA VAL A 43 0.29 -4.45 12.19
C VAL A 43 0.40 -4.14 10.69
N PRO A 44 -0.38 -4.79 9.83
CA PRO A 44 -0.40 -4.46 8.41
C PRO A 44 -1.18 -3.20 8.13
N VAL A 45 -0.71 -2.38 7.18
CA VAL A 45 -1.49 -1.29 6.58
C VAL A 45 -1.32 -1.25 5.07
N ILE A 46 -2.40 -0.86 4.38
CA ILE A 46 -2.45 -0.63 2.94
C ILE A 46 -2.87 0.82 2.72
N GLY A 47 -2.21 1.54 1.80
CA GLY A 47 -2.51 2.96 1.55
C GLY A 47 -3.96 3.19 1.14
N GLU A 48 -4.48 2.33 0.26
CA GLU A 48 -5.85 2.35 -0.26
C GLU A 48 -6.92 2.24 0.85
N TRP A 49 -6.65 1.50 1.94
CA TRP A 49 -7.61 1.39 3.06
C TRP A 49 -7.90 2.74 3.71
N LEU A 50 -6.92 3.65 3.73
CA LEU A 50 -7.12 5.01 4.25
C LEU A 50 -7.56 5.97 3.15
N ALA A 51 -6.99 5.84 1.95
CA ALA A 51 -7.23 6.81 0.88
C ALA A 51 -8.63 6.70 0.27
N LEU A 52 -9.13 5.48 -0.01
CA LEU A 52 -10.38 5.29 -0.73
C LEU A 52 -11.62 5.79 0.03
N PRO A 53 -11.77 5.53 1.34
CA PRO A 53 -12.89 6.10 2.10
C PRO A 53 -12.84 7.63 2.10
N LEU A 54 -11.66 8.22 2.29
CA LEU A 54 -11.51 9.69 2.29
C LEU A 54 -11.84 10.31 0.94
N ALA A 55 -11.37 9.71 -0.16
CA ALA A 55 -11.68 10.16 -1.50
C ALA A 55 -13.19 10.09 -1.78
N ARG A 56 -13.85 9.01 -1.35
CA ARG A 56 -15.31 8.86 -1.49
C ARG A 56 -16.08 9.95 -0.76
N GLU A 57 -15.71 10.23 0.49
CA GLU A 57 -16.34 11.32 1.26
C GLU A 57 -16.02 12.71 0.68
N ALA A 58 -14.91 12.85 -0.06
CA ALA A 58 -14.58 14.05 -0.82
C ALA A 58 -15.31 14.16 -2.17
N GLY A 59 -16.15 13.18 -2.54
CA GLY A 59 -16.96 13.18 -3.76
C GLY A 59 -16.41 12.35 -4.92
N SER A 60 -15.38 11.53 -4.69
CA SER A 60 -14.92 10.55 -5.70
C SER A 60 -16.00 9.52 -5.97
N THR A 61 -16.22 9.22 -7.24
CA THR A 61 -17.24 8.26 -7.72
C THR A 61 -16.61 7.01 -8.32
N THR A 62 -15.36 7.09 -8.76
CA THR A 62 -14.65 5.96 -9.38
C THR A 62 -13.14 6.03 -9.09
N PRO A 63 -12.47 4.87 -8.89
CA PRO A 63 -11.02 4.83 -8.84
C PRO A 63 -10.40 5.45 -10.11
N GLY A 64 -9.51 6.43 -9.91
CA GLY A 64 -8.83 7.15 -10.98
C GLY A 64 -9.50 8.44 -11.45
N ASP A 65 -10.62 8.86 -10.86
CA ASP A 65 -11.07 10.24 -11.03
C ASP A 65 -10.11 11.24 -10.35
N ALA A 66 -10.23 12.52 -10.69
CA ALA A 66 -9.35 13.58 -10.20
C ALA A 66 -9.31 13.69 -8.66
N ILE A 67 -10.43 13.39 -7.99
CA ILE A 67 -10.52 13.42 -6.53
C ILE A 67 -9.73 12.24 -5.95
N SER A 68 -9.92 11.04 -6.46
CA SER A 68 -9.16 9.87 -6.01
C SER A 68 -7.66 10.07 -6.19
N GLU A 69 -7.20 10.59 -7.34
CA GLU A 69 -5.78 10.89 -7.60
C GLU A 69 -5.20 11.88 -6.60
N ALA A 70 -5.98 12.91 -6.23
CA ALA A 70 -5.58 13.91 -5.25
C ALA A 70 -5.46 13.35 -3.82
N PHE A 71 -6.07 12.19 -3.53
CA PHE A 71 -6.05 11.58 -2.20
C PHE A 71 -5.09 10.39 -2.08
N LEU A 72 -4.98 9.52 -3.10
CA LEU A 72 -4.21 8.27 -3.01
C LEU A 72 -2.76 8.51 -2.56
N TYR A 73 -1.98 9.29 -3.32
CA TYR A 73 -0.58 9.54 -2.99
C TYR A 73 -0.40 10.34 -1.69
N PRO A 74 -1.10 11.47 -1.47
CA PRO A 74 -0.90 12.24 -0.25
C PRO A 74 -1.27 11.49 1.04
N VAL A 75 -2.31 10.66 1.00
CA VAL A 75 -2.69 9.83 2.16
C VAL A 75 -1.65 8.73 2.39
N ALA A 76 -1.23 8.01 1.35
CA ALA A 76 -0.19 6.98 1.45
C ALA A 76 1.12 7.56 2.00
N HIS A 77 1.56 8.72 1.50
CA HIS A 77 2.79 9.38 1.98
C HIS A 77 2.70 9.84 3.45
N ARG A 78 1.52 10.27 3.91
CA ARG A 78 1.30 10.59 5.34
C ARG A 78 1.36 9.35 6.22
N LEU A 79 0.76 8.25 5.75
CA LEU A 79 0.78 6.95 6.43
C LEU A 79 2.20 6.38 6.51
N LEU A 80 2.94 6.40 5.41
CA LEU A 80 4.30 5.87 5.32
C LEU A 80 5.24 6.49 6.36
N ARG A 81 5.12 7.80 6.64
CA ARG A 81 5.90 8.48 7.68
C ARG A 81 5.61 8.02 9.12
N ARG A 82 4.57 7.20 9.31
CA ARG A 82 4.21 6.58 10.60
C ARG A 82 4.57 5.10 10.66
N CYS A 83 4.95 4.50 9.54
CA CYS A 83 5.29 3.09 9.45
C CYS A 83 6.73 2.85 9.92
N ASP A 84 6.96 1.67 10.46
CA ASP A 84 8.29 1.20 10.85
C ASP A 84 9.04 0.57 9.68
N ALA A 85 8.32 0.03 8.69
CA ALA A 85 8.88 -0.58 7.49
C ALA A 85 7.88 -0.60 6.32
N VAL A 86 8.39 -0.93 5.13
CA VAL A 86 7.59 -1.23 3.93
C VAL A 86 7.86 -2.65 3.47
N TRP A 87 6.81 -3.39 3.13
CA TRP A 87 6.92 -4.61 2.34
C TRP A 87 6.45 -4.35 0.91
N ARG A 88 7.40 -4.37 -0.03
CA ARG A 88 7.13 -4.26 -1.46
C ARG A 88 6.85 -5.66 -2.02
N ILE A 89 5.57 -5.98 -2.25
CA ILE A 89 5.17 -7.24 -2.89
C ILE A 89 5.47 -7.20 -4.39
N GLU A 90 5.37 -8.34 -5.08
CA GLU A 90 5.65 -8.41 -6.52
C GLU A 90 4.64 -7.63 -7.39
N GLY A 91 5.03 -7.34 -8.64
CA GLY A 91 4.18 -6.70 -9.65
C GLY A 91 4.58 -5.25 -9.95
N ALA A 92 4.50 -4.87 -11.22
CA ALA A 92 4.84 -3.53 -11.68
C ALA A 92 3.83 -2.50 -11.14
N SER A 93 4.32 -1.50 -10.40
CA SER A 93 3.45 -0.49 -9.78
C SER A 93 4.19 0.81 -9.52
N LYS A 94 3.86 1.86 -10.28
CA LYS A 94 4.45 3.20 -10.08
C LYS A 94 4.21 3.74 -8.67
N GLY A 95 3.02 3.48 -8.11
CA GLY A 95 2.67 3.89 -6.76
C GLY A 95 3.54 3.21 -5.70
N ALA A 96 3.67 1.89 -5.81
CA ALA A 96 4.49 1.13 -4.87
C ALA A 96 6.00 1.43 -5.01
N ASP A 97 6.46 1.74 -6.22
CA ASP A 97 7.85 2.14 -6.45
C ASP A 97 8.14 3.53 -5.83
N GLU A 98 7.15 4.44 -5.85
CA GLU A 98 7.22 5.72 -5.15
C GLU A 98 7.21 5.55 -3.62
N ASP A 99 6.37 4.65 -3.07
CA ASP A 99 6.39 4.32 -1.65
C ASP A 99 7.77 3.81 -1.21
N VAL A 100 8.40 2.95 -2.02
CA VAL A 100 9.76 2.46 -1.78
C VAL A 100 10.79 3.58 -1.81
N ARG A 101 10.68 4.51 -2.77
CA ARG A 101 11.57 5.68 -2.86
C ARG A 101 11.46 6.52 -1.59
N VAL A 102 10.25 6.87 -1.18
CA VAL A 102 10.00 7.68 0.04
C VAL A 102 10.46 6.93 1.30
N ALA A 103 10.23 5.62 1.39
CA ALA A 103 10.68 4.81 2.53
C ALA A 103 12.20 4.82 2.65
N THR A 104 12.90 4.69 1.51
CA THR A 104 14.36 4.75 1.43
C THR A 104 14.88 6.11 1.89
N GLU A 105 14.24 7.21 1.47
CA GLU A 105 14.58 8.57 1.90
C GLU A 105 14.36 8.80 3.40
N LEU A 106 13.39 8.11 3.99
CA LEU A 106 13.11 8.13 5.43
C LEU A 106 14.01 7.18 6.23
N GLY A 107 14.86 6.39 5.57
CA GLY A 107 15.70 5.38 6.24
C GLY A 107 14.91 4.18 6.78
N LEU A 108 13.69 3.95 6.28
CA LEU A 108 12.85 2.81 6.67
C LEU A 108 13.34 1.52 5.97
N PRO A 109 13.34 0.37 6.65
CA PRO A 109 13.54 -0.92 6.01
C PRO A 109 12.51 -1.16 4.89
N VAL A 110 13.00 -1.66 3.76
CA VAL A 110 12.16 -2.10 2.63
C VAL A 110 12.40 -3.58 2.39
N TYR A 111 11.42 -4.39 2.78
CA TYR A 111 11.40 -5.82 2.53
C TYR A 111 10.88 -6.08 1.12
N ARG A 112 11.55 -6.97 0.38
CA ARG A 112 11.19 -7.42 -0.97
C ARG A 112 10.87 -8.91 -1.01
N ALA A 113 11.31 -9.67 0.00
CA ALA A 113 11.00 -11.07 0.13
C ALA A 113 10.35 -11.38 1.48
N LEU A 114 9.56 -12.45 1.52
CA LEU A 114 8.77 -12.86 2.66
C LEU A 114 9.62 -13.26 3.88
N ASP A 115 10.79 -13.81 3.63
CA ASP A 115 11.78 -14.23 4.63
C ASP A 115 12.54 -13.05 5.25
N GLU A 116 12.50 -11.87 4.64
CA GLU A 116 13.05 -10.64 5.21
C GLU A 116 12.10 -10.02 6.26
N LEU A 117 10.81 -10.37 6.24
CA LEU A 117 9.86 -9.92 7.25
C LEU A 117 10.17 -10.57 8.60
N PRO A 118 10.33 -9.76 9.67
CA PRO A 118 10.74 -10.27 10.95
C PRO A 118 9.54 -10.97 11.66
N ALA A 119 9.80 -11.76 12.72
CA ALA A 119 8.82 -12.68 13.33
C ALA A 119 8.62 -12.47 14.85
#